data_AF-A0A8C3AY84-F1
#
_entry.id   AF-A0A8C3AY84-F1
#
_cell.length_a   1.000
_cell.length_b   1.000
_cell.length_c   1.000
_cell.angle_alpha   90.00
_cell.angle_beta   90.00
_cell.angle_gamma   90.00
#
_symmetry.space_group_name_H-M   'P 1'
#
loop_
_entity.id
_entity.type
_entity.pdbx_description
1 polymer ?
#
loop_
_entity_poly.entity_id
_entity_poly.type
_entity_poly.pdbx_seq_one_letter_code
_entity_poly.pdbx_strand_id
1 'polypeptide(L)'
;MNYTTKVVQVTNVSPSTTSEQMRTLFGFLGTIEELKLFPPDDSQMPVTSRVCFVKFQEPESVGVSQHLTNTVFVDRALIVVPFAEVKKAKAAPSLMAESGPLPANRGL
;
A
#
# COMPACT_ATOMS: atom_id res chain seq x y z
N MET A 1 7.78 9.83 9.29
CA MET A 1 8.19 8.80 8.30
C MET A 1 8.89 9.49 7.15
N ASN A 2 10.20 9.30 7.04
CA ASN A 2 11.02 9.75 5.92
C ASN A 2 10.98 8.67 4.83
N TYR A 3 10.10 8.85 3.84
CA TYR A 3 10.04 7.96 2.68
C TYR A 3 11.26 8.25 1.80
N THR A 4 12.15 7.27 1.68
CA THR A 4 13.35 7.34 0.82
C THR A 4 13.03 7.07 -0.65
N THR A 5 11.82 6.56 -0.94
CA THR A 5 11.32 6.31 -2.29
C THR A 5 10.19 7.27 -2.63
N LYS A 6 10.04 7.55 -3.93
CA LYS A 6 8.91 8.29 -4.50
C LYS A 6 7.90 7.37 -5.19
N VAL A 7 8.15 6.06 -5.17
CA VAL A 7 7.35 5.08 -5.89
C VAL A 7 6.55 4.24 -4.90
N VAL A 8 5.28 3.98 -5.21
CA VAL A 8 4.43 3.00 -4.52
C VAL A 8 4.06 1.87 -5.48
N GLN A 9 3.95 0.68 -4.91
CA GLN A 9 3.38 -0.49 -5.55
C GLN A 9 2.00 -0.75 -4.94
N VAL A 10 1.00 -0.85 -5.81
CA VAL A 10 -0.39 -1.10 -5.47
C VAL A 10 -0.75 -2.48 -6.01
N THR A 11 -1.05 -3.43 -5.13
CA THR A 11 -1.47 -4.78 -5.52
C THR A 11 -2.93 -5.01 -5.18
N ASN A 12 -3.46 -6.17 -5.60
CA ASN A 12 -4.87 -6.53 -5.48
C ASN A 12 -5.83 -5.54 -6.17
N VAL A 13 -5.37 -4.90 -7.24
CA VAL A 13 -6.20 -4.00 -8.04
C VAL A 13 -7.20 -4.83 -8.85
N SER A 14 -8.44 -4.35 -8.95
CA SER A 14 -9.48 -5.00 -9.74
C SER A 14 -9.07 -5.11 -11.22
N PRO A 15 -9.38 -6.24 -11.89
CA PRO A 15 -9.14 -6.39 -13.33
C PRO A 15 -9.97 -5.43 -14.19
N SER A 16 -11.04 -4.85 -13.65
CA SER A 16 -11.86 -3.86 -14.36
C SER A 16 -11.33 -2.43 -14.21
N THR A 17 -10.31 -2.22 -13.38
CA THR A 17 -9.72 -0.91 -13.15
C THR A 17 -8.78 -0.51 -14.28
N THR A 18 -8.93 0.73 -14.74
CA THR A 18 -8.10 1.35 -15.79
C THR A 18 -6.98 2.22 -15.23
N SER A 19 -5.98 2.51 -16.07
CA SER A 19 -4.88 3.39 -15.71
C SER A 19 -5.32 4.83 -15.38
N GLU A 20 -6.28 5.41 -16.11
CA GLU A 20 -6.85 6.74 -15.79
C GLU A 20 -7.51 6.79 -14.41
N GLN A 21 -8.26 5.74 -14.03
CA GLN A 21 -8.92 5.69 -12.72
C GLN A 21 -7.89 5.68 -11.58
N MET A 22 -6.84 4.88 -11.73
CA MET A 22 -5.73 4.84 -10.76
C MET A 22 -5.01 6.19 -10.71
N ARG A 23 -4.74 6.79 -11.87
CA ARG A 23 -4.11 8.11 -11.95
C ARG A 23 -4.95 9.18 -11.26
N THR A 24 -6.27 9.12 -11.42
CA THR A 24 -7.19 10.04 -10.75
C THR A 24 -7.17 9.85 -9.23
N LEU A 25 -7.29 8.59 -8.77
CA LEU A 25 -7.27 8.26 -7.33
C LEU A 25 -5.98 8.73 -6.66
N PHE A 26 -4.83 8.33 -7.19
CA PHE A 26 -3.53 8.70 -6.62
C PHE A 26 -3.19 10.18 -6.88
N GLY A 27 -3.78 10.79 -7.91
CA GLY A 27 -3.64 12.22 -8.21
C GLY A 27 -4.25 13.12 -7.14
N PHE A 28 -5.27 12.63 -6.41
CA PHE A 28 -5.80 13.33 -5.23
C PHE A 28 -4.84 13.32 -4.04
N LEU A 29 -3.89 12.39 -4.00
CA LEU A 29 -2.92 12.25 -2.90
C LEU A 29 -1.66 13.06 -3.15
N GLY A 30 -1.29 13.26 -4.43
CA GLY A 30 -0.13 14.04 -4.82
C GLY A 30 0.11 14.03 -6.34
N THR A 31 1.04 14.87 -6.78
CA THR A 31 1.40 14.97 -8.20
C THR A 31 2.08 13.68 -8.67
N ILE A 32 1.45 12.99 -9.62
CA ILE A 32 1.98 11.77 -10.24
C ILE A 32 2.91 12.15 -11.39
N GLU A 33 4.15 11.67 -11.32
CA GLU A 33 5.15 11.78 -12.38
C GLU A 33 4.97 10.66 -13.42
N GLU A 34 4.75 9.43 -12.95
CA GLU A 34 4.60 8.26 -13.81
C GLU A 34 3.65 7.23 -13.19
N LEU A 35 2.82 6.57 -14.01
CA LEU A 35 1.96 5.48 -13.58
C LEU A 35 2.00 4.34 -14.59
N LYS A 36 2.18 3.12 -14.10
CA LYS A 36 2.18 1.91 -14.93
C LYS A 36 1.30 0.84 -14.32
N LEU A 37 0.48 0.20 -15.14
CA LEU A 37 -0.45 -0.84 -14.74
C LEU A 37 -0.07 -2.16 -15.41
N PHE A 38 -0.01 -3.22 -14.61
CA PHE A 38 0.44 -4.55 -15.02
C PHE A 38 -0.55 -5.63 -14.57
N PRO A 39 -1.00 -6.50 -15.48
CA PRO A 39 -0.87 -6.37 -16.94
C PRO A 39 -1.66 -5.17 -17.47
N PRO A 40 -1.28 -4.63 -18.65
CA PRO A 40 -1.94 -3.49 -19.26
C PRO A 40 -3.40 -3.80 -19.62
N ASP A 41 -4.20 -2.75 -19.79
CA ASP A 41 -5.65 -2.82 -20.00
C ASP A 41 -6.04 -3.71 -21.19
N ASP A 42 -5.25 -3.69 -22.28
CA ASP A 42 -5.45 -4.48 -23.49
C ASP A 42 -5.00 -5.95 -23.39
N SER A 43 -4.52 -6.40 -22.23
CA SER A 43 -4.12 -7.79 -22.07
C SER A 43 -5.34 -8.70 -22.07
N GLN A 44 -5.47 -9.55 -23.09
CA GLN A 44 -6.49 -10.60 -23.18
C GLN A 44 -6.30 -11.72 -22.15
N MET A 45 -5.27 -11.64 -21.29
CA MET A 45 -4.99 -12.65 -20.31
C MET A 45 -5.99 -12.51 -19.15
N PRO A 46 -6.73 -13.58 -18.78
CA PRO A 46 -7.64 -13.54 -17.64
C PRO A 46 -6.81 -13.34 -16.38
N VAL A 47 -6.83 -12.12 -15.85
CA VAL A 47 -6.08 -11.75 -14.67
C VAL A 47 -7.01 -11.65 -13.48
N THR A 48 -6.68 -12.40 -12.44
CA THR A 48 -7.45 -12.34 -11.20
C THR A 48 -7.09 -11.11 -10.40
N SER A 49 -5.95 -10.46 -10.61
CA SER A 49 -5.57 -9.20 -9.94
C SER A 49 -4.55 -8.44 -10.76
N ARG A 50 -4.60 -7.12 -10.70
CA ARG A 50 -3.61 -6.24 -11.33
C ARG A 50 -2.70 -5.59 -10.29
N VAL A 51 -1.56 -5.13 -10.76
CA VAL A 51 -0.54 -4.41 -10.00
C VAL A 51 -0.32 -3.07 -10.67
N CYS A 52 -0.32 -1.99 -9.89
CA CYS A 52 -0.07 -0.65 -10.39
C CYS A 52 1.15 -0.06 -9.66
N PHE A 53 2.05 0.56 -10.41
CA PHE A 53 3.17 1.32 -9.88
C PHE A 53 2.90 2.79 -10.12
N VAL A 54 3.00 3.58 -9.07
CA VAL A 54 2.80 5.04 -9.12
C VAL A 54 4.05 5.71 -8.61
N LYS A 55 4.66 6.55 -9.44
CA LYS A 55 5.78 7.42 -9.10
C LYS A 55 5.24 8.81 -8.86
N PHE A 56 5.44 9.32 -7.65
CA PHE A 56 5.08 10.68 -7.26
C PHE A 56 6.23 11.64 -7.47
N GLN A 57 5.89 12.92 -7.61
CA GLN A 57 6.87 14.01 -7.62
C GLN A 57 7.55 14.14 -6.24
N GLU A 58 6.74 14.07 -5.18
CA GLU A 58 7.16 14.27 -3.80
C GLU A 58 7.05 12.97 -2.98
N PRO A 59 8.06 12.64 -2.14
CA PRO A 59 8.07 11.43 -1.33
C PRO A 59 7.01 11.44 -0.20
N GLU A 60 6.50 12.61 0.19
CA GLU A 60 5.43 12.73 1.19
C GLU A 60 4.14 12.02 0.74
N SER A 61 3.85 12.08 -0.56
CA SER A 61 2.69 11.43 -1.20
C SER A 61 2.69 9.92 -1.00
N VAL A 62 3.88 9.30 -0.87
CA VAL A 62 4.03 7.86 -0.60
C VAL A 62 3.43 7.48 0.75
N GLY A 63 3.56 8.34 1.76
CA GLY A 63 2.98 8.09 3.07
C GLY A 63 1.48 8.20 3.10
N VAL A 64 0.94 9.23 2.43
CA VAL A 64 -0.51 9.39 2.31
C VAL A 64 -1.10 8.19 1.55
N SER A 65 -0.43 7.75 0.47
CA SER A 65 -0.85 6.60 -0.33
C SER A 65 -0.96 5.29 0.48
N GLN A 66 -0.12 5.09 1.50
CA GLN A 66 -0.21 3.89 2.35
C GLN A 66 -1.51 3.79 3.14
N HIS A 67 -2.15 4.92 3.44
CA HIS A 67 -3.43 4.96 4.14
C HIS A 67 -4.58 4.44 3.26
N LEU A 68 -4.38 4.34 1.94
CA LEU A 68 -5.32 3.67 1.04
C LEU A 68 -5.24 2.15 1.12
N THR A 69 -4.31 1.58 1.88
CA THR A 69 -4.31 0.14 2.15
C THR A 69 -5.62 -0.23 2.85
N ASN A 70 -6.27 -1.30 2.37
CA ASN A 70 -7.62 -1.73 2.74
C ASN A 70 -8.77 -0.82 2.25
N THR A 71 -8.48 0.24 1.49
CA THR A 71 -9.54 1.01 0.83
C THR A 71 -10.09 0.20 -0.34
N VAL A 72 -11.41 -0.01 -0.34
CA VAL A 72 -12.10 -0.72 -1.43
C VAL A 72 -12.21 0.20 -2.63
N PHE A 73 -11.59 -0.22 -3.73
CA PHE A 73 -11.68 0.44 -5.03
C PHE A 73 -12.30 -0.52 -6.05
N VAL A 74 -13.41 -0.10 -6.67
CA VAL A 74 -14.29 -0.93 -7.51
C VAL A 74 -14.91 -2.08 -6.71
N ASP A 75 -14.23 -3.22 -6.62
CA ASP A 75 -14.66 -4.42 -5.89
C ASP A 75 -13.58 -4.95 -4.93
N ARG A 76 -12.39 -4.32 -4.90
CA ARG A 76 -11.22 -4.86 -4.19
C ARG A 76 -10.58 -3.89 -3.24
N ALA A 77 -10.18 -4.40 -2.08
CA ALA A 77 -9.34 -3.69 -1.15
C ALA A 77 -7.91 -3.55 -1.71
N LEU A 78 -7.46 -2.32 -1.92
CA LEU A 78 -6.13 -2.02 -2.41
C LEU A 78 -5.08 -2.34 -1.35
N ILE A 79 -3.90 -2.78 -1.78
CA ILE A 79 -2.73 -2.98 -0.92
C ILE A 79 -1.63 -2.06 -1.42
N VAL A 80 -1.30 -1.01 -0.66
CA VAL A 80 -0.32 0.00 -1.07
C VAL A 80 0.94 -0.13 -0.24
N VAL A 81 2.05 -0.42 -0.90
CA VAL A 81 3.36 -0.53 -0.26
C VAL A 81 4.37 0.42 -0.91
N PRO A 82 5.25 1.07 -0.15
CA PRO A 82 6.33 1.87 -0.72
C PRO A 82 7.30 0.96 -1.49
N PHE A 83 7.57 1.31 -2.74
CA PHE A 83 8.53 0.63 -3.59
C PHE A 83 9.93 1.19 -3.30
N ALA A 84 10.47 0.83 -2.15
CA ALA A 84 11.88 0.99 -1.84
C ALA A 84 12.56 -0.36 -2.13
N GLU A 85 13.81 -0.34 -2.60
CA GLU A 85 14.66 -1.54 -2.59
C GLU A 85 14.55 -2.17 -1.20
N VAL A 86 13.81 -3.27 -1.12
CA VAL A 86 13.56 -3.95 0.14
C VAL A 86 14.88 -4.60 0.54
N LYS A 87 15.72 -3.86 1.26
CA LYS A 87 16.45 -4.47 2.36
C LYS A 87 15.37 -4.98 3.30
N LYS A 88 15.06 -6.27 3.16
CA LYS A 88 14.04 -7.00 3.91
C LYS A 88 14.04 -6.55 5.37
N ALA A 89 13.15 -5.63 5.72
CA ALA A 89 12.70 -5.51 7.09
C ALA A 89 11.74 -6.67 7.33
N LYS A 90 12.31 -7.88 7.51
CA LYS A 90 11.69 -8.87 8.37
C LYS A 90 11.66 -8.26 9.76
N ALA A 91 10.61 -7.53 10.07
CA ALA A 91 10.23 -7.22 11.43
C ALA A 91 8.71 -7.17 11.42
N ALA A 92 8.10 -8.36 11.52
CA ALA A 92 6.80 -8.45 12.15
C ALA A 92 6.89 -7.65 13.47
N PRO A 93 5.94 -6.76 13.78
CA PRO A 93 5.89 -6.15 15.08
C PRO A 93 5.61 -7.24 16.12
N SER A 94 6.67 -7.80 16.69
CA SER A 94 6.66 -8.45 17.99
C SER A 94 6.45 -7.37 19.04
N LEU A 95 5.23 -6.83 19.17
CA LEU A 95 4.92 -5.86 20.22
C LEU A 95 3.44 -5.91 20.65
N MET A 96 2.96 -7.12 20.93
CA MET A 96 1.91 -7.33 21.91
C MET A 96 2.57 -7.98 23.13
N ALA A 97 3.40 -7.20 23.83
CA ALA A 97 3.98 -7.57 25.11
C ALA A 97 3.98 -6.34 26.01
N GLU A 98 2.79 -5.95 26.46
CA GLU A 98 2.57 -5.15 27.66
C GLU A 98 1.13 -5.48 28.09
N SER A 99 0.78 -5.76 29.34
CA SER A 99 1.33 -5.23 30.58
C SER A 99 1.09 -6.22 31.72
N GLY A 100 2.11 -6.50 32.52
CA GLY A 100 1.86 -6.89 33.92
C GLY A 100 1.39 -5.68 34.72
N PRO A 101 0.71 -5.90 35.85
CA PRO A 101 1.42 -5.69 37.11
C PRO A 101 1.29 -6.87 38.10
N LEU A 102 2.35 -7.04 38.90
CA LEU A 102 2.47 -7.89 40.10
C LEU A 102 1.58 -7.34 41.26
N PRO A 103 1.68 -7.86 42.49
CA PRO A 103 1.13 -9.09 43.09
C PRO A 103 0.02 -8.77 44.14
N ALA A 104 -0.73 -9.77 44.62
CA ALA A 104 -1.51 -9.62 45.85
C ALA A 104 -1.63 -10.95 46.62
N ASN A 105 -0.77 -11.05 47.63
CA ASN A 105 -0.92 -11.83 48.85
C ASN A 105 -2.28 -11.62 49.55
N ARG A 106 -3.08 -12.68 49.70
CA ARG A 106 -4.10 -12.93 50.75
C ARG A 106 -4.74 -14.28 50.40
N GLY A 107 -4.80 -15.31 51.22
CA GLY A 107 -4.61 -15.49 52.64
C GLY A 107 -5.44 -16.73 53.02
N LEU A 108 -4.98 -17.46 54.05
CA LEU A 108 -5.56 -18.64 54.71
C LEU A 108 -5.33 -19.98 53.99
#